data_AF-A0A1Q3WE51-F1
#
_entry.id   AF-A0A1Q3WE51-F1
#
_cell.length_a   1.000
_cell.length_b   1.000
_cell.length_c   1.000
_cell.angle_alpha   90.00
_cell.angle_beta   90.00
_cell.angle_gamma   90.00
#
_symmetry.space_group_name_H-M   'P 1'
#
loop_
_entity.id
_entity.type
_entity.pdbx_description
1 polymer ?
#
loop_
_entity_poly.entity_id
_entity_poly.type
_entity_poly.pdbx_seq_one_letter_code
_entity_poly.pdbx_strand_id
1 'polypeptide(L)'
;MRNQKQNDRLASAAELSNEPIDSTRHNLSVINYLNIPFIVFLLLSLLTGGLYRVYWLYRNWKAIKKADKSDISPFWRAIFAIFFINEFFQHVCESAKELGYKGFVKHRLLDGWYVTFVVLTWVWPLLFIVFSGISAIILHDNSVSSSFMFVGVLLYFLPALCGILKYVCLWPIQRAINFYKDQVEQEHLSTIANGISPVIGYFDVSPTRFLIFNILTLRLYALYWSYKNWQAIKRAKKRNIIPFWRSIFSIFFIYGLFRQIYFSAKDLGFPKRIPYWQLAVGYIFFLYFLLFLGRLVGLPARMSETWYYVLVLGVGVTFDFLFFRPMQEAIRFYNTKAILNYKPRKGIIHGEIILLIIGGFFYISLFTGGLDDTSKESSISSSFKSFSSKLTAESMAWKTFQPSSKAFKVKFPTTPTHEEEEISMDDEGLTAHYENYESISSSGTEYSVTCITYPSEIQLDEIEPREFVDDMVATSSGNKLISSENTYVGKHRAVDFLIKSKFSYMKDRIILVGQTKYLLMVSYLKGTYDKKDYRRFINSFSLKSEN
;
A
#
# COMPACT_ATOMS: atom_id res chain seq x y z
N MET A 1 -2.49 -11.40 49.29
CA MET A 1 -1.62 -12.23 48.40
C MET A 1 -1.19 -11.54 47.09
N ARG A 2 -2.07 -10.86 46.33
CA ARG A 2 -1.66 -10.18 45.06
C ARG A 2 -0.81 -8.91 45.24
N ASN A 3 -1.11 -8.11 46.26
CA ASN A 3 -0.33 -6.91 46.61
C ASN A 3 1.05 -7.24 47.19
N GLN A 4 1.14 -8.32 47.96
CA GLN A 4 2.41 -8.77 48.55
C GLN A 4 3.38 -9.24 47.46
N LYS A 5 2.90 -10.03 46.51
CA LYS A 5 3.66 -10.45 45.32
C LYS A 5 4.08 -9.30 44.40
N GLN A 6 3.43 -8.14 44.51
CA GLN A 6 3.79 -6.93 43.76
C GLN A 6 4.81 -6.08 44.53
N ASN A 7 4.68 -6.00 45.85
CA ASN A 7 5.66 -5.37 46.72
C ASN A 7 6.98 -6.16 46.75
N ASP A 8 6.92 -7.49 46.75
CA ASP A 8 8.10 -8.34 46.69
C ASP A 8 8.84 -8.15 45.35
N ARG A 9 8.09 -7.98 44.24
CA ARG A 9 8.68 -7.66 42.92
C ARG A 9 9.31 -6.27 42.87
N LEU A 10 8.73 -5.29 43.58
CA LEU A 10 9.26 -3.94 43.68
C LEU A 10 10.52 -3.90 44.57
N ALA A 11 10.54 -4.69 45.64
CA ALA A 11 11.71 -4.87 46.50
C ALA A 11 12.87 -5.56 45.77
N SER A 12 12.59 -6.64 45.03
CA SER A 12 13.59 -7.31 44.19
C SER A 12 14.12 -6.41 43.06
N ALA A 13 13.31 -5.49 42.55
CA ALA A 13 13.73 -4.51 41.54
C ALA A 13 14.62 -3.40 42.13
N ALA A 14 14.42 -3.05 43.40
CA ALA A 14 15.25 -2.08 44.12
C ALA A 14 16.61 -2.67 44.56
N GLU A 15 16.67 -3.98 44.83
CA GLU A 15 17.95 -4.67 45.05
C GLU A 15 18.75 -4.81 43.75
N LEU A 16 18.10 -5.02 42.61
CA LEU A 16 18.76 -5.10 41.29
C LEU A 16 19.37 -3.76 40.84
N SER A 17 18.89 -2.62 41.35
CA SER A 17 19.45 -1.29 41.05
C SER A 17 20.71 -0.95 41.82
N ASN A 18 21.11 -1.77 42.80
CA ASN A 18 22.31 -1.57 43.61
C ASN A 18 23.52 -2.41 43.16
N GLU A 19 23.40 -3.20 42.08
CA GLU A 19 24.59 -3.72 41.41
C GLU A 19 25.32 -2.57 40.69
N PRO A 20 26.66 -2.50 40.78
CA PRO A 20 27.42 -1.48 40.07
C PRO A 20 27.08 -1.58 38.58
N ILE A 21 26.59 -0.47 38.02
CA ILE A 21 26.30 -0.34 36.59
C ILE A 21 27.61 -0.63 35.85
N ASP A 22 27.69 -1.81 35.24
CA ASP A 22 28.74 -2.17 34.31
C ASP A 22 28.71 -1.14 33.17
N SER A 23 29.66 -0.22 33.22
CA SER A 23 29.81 0.94 32.33
C SER A 23 30.00 0.56 30.85
N THR A 24 30.08 -0.74 30.57
CA THR A 24 30.19 -1.32 29.23
C THR A 24 28.83 -1.41 28.48
N ARG A 25 27.66 -1.30 29.16
CA ARG A 25 26.34 -1.44 28.50
C ARG A 25 25.83 -0.20 27.76
N HIS A 26 26.47 0.96 27.91
CA HIS A 26 25.88 2.23 27.47
C HIS A 26 25.97 2.57 25.97
N ASN A 27 26.55 1.69 25.15
CA ASN A 27 26.75 1.93 23.71
C ASN A 27 25.88 1.08 22.77
N LEU A 28 24.90 0.31 23.27
CA LEU A 28 23.98 -0.39 22.37
C LEU A 28 22.93 0.58 21.81
N SER A 29 22.97 0.86 20.52
CA SER A 29 21.91 1.60 19.83
C SER A 29 20.58 0.83 19.94
N VAL A 30 19.65 1.34 20.74
CA VAL A 30 18.35 0.68 21.00
C VAL A 30 17.60 0.38 19.69
N ILE A 31 17.40 -0.91 19.40
CA ILE A 31 16.73 -1.35 18.18
C ILE A 31 15.21 -1.29 18.37
N ASN A 32 14.56 -0.45 17.59
CA ASN A 32 13.12 -0.21 17.72
C ASN A 32 12.27 -1.21 16.91
N TYR A 33 12.32 -2.51 17.28
CA TYR A 33 11.56 -3.55 16.59
C TYR A 33 10.02 -3.36 16.67
N LEU A 34 9.34 -3.88 15.64
CA LEU A 34 7.88 -3.98 15.58
C LEU A 34 7.40 -5.15 16.45
N ASN A 35 7.15 -4.87 17.73
CA ASN A 35 6.52 -5.82 18.67
C ASN A 35 5.02 -5.90 18.41
N ILE A 36 4.58 -7.11 18.09
CA ILE A 36 3.20 -7.55 17.93
C ILE A 36 3.08 -8.99 18.49
N PRO A 37 1.95 -9.36 19.11
CA PRO A 37 1.72 -10.75 19.47
C PRO A 37 1.78 -11.66 18.23
N PHE A 38 2.36 -12.85 18.36
CA PHE A 38 2.52 -13.74 17.20
C PHE A 38 1.18 -14.12 16.54
N ILE A 39 0.13 -14.33 17.34
CA ILE A 39 -1.20 -14.60 16.78
C ILE A 39 -1.72 -13.43 15.94
N VAL A 40 -1.42 -12.18 16.33
CA VAL A 40 -1.79 -10.99 15.57
C VAL A 40 -0.96 -10.91 14.29
N PHE A 41 0.33 -11.19 14.37
CA PHE A 41 1.19 -11.30 13.18
C PHE A 41 0.66 -12.32 12.17
N LEU A 42 0.27 -13.52 12.65
CA LEU A 42 -0.26 -14.59 11.81
C LEU A 42 -1.58 -14.17 11.16
N LEU A 43 -2.52 -13.63 11.94
CA LEU A 43 -3.81 -13.18 11.44
C LEU A 43 -3.67 -12.04 10.43
N LEU A 44 -2.83 -11.04 10.70
CA LEU A 44 -2.59 -9.94 9.77
C LEU A 44 -1.89 -10.43 8.49
N SER A 45 -0.98 -11.38 8.60
CA SER A 45 -0.33 -12.00 7.44
C SER A 45 -1.32 -12.79 6.59
N LEU A 46 -2.24 -13.53 7.21
CA LEU A 46 -3.28 -14.29 6.51
C LEU A 46 -4.29 -13.35 5.82
N LEU A 47 -4.82 -12.37 6.55
CA LEU A 47 -5.83 -11.43 6.03
C LEU A 47 -5.31 -10.55 4.90
N THR A 48 -4.00 -10.33 4.82
CA THR A 48 -3.37 -9.52 3.77
C THR A 48 -2.74 -10.36 2.65
N GLY A 49 -3.01 -11.67 2.59
CA GLY A 49 -2.42 -12.55 1.57
C GLY A 49 -0.89 -12.62 1.62
N GLY A 50 -0.30 -12.42 2.81
CA GLY A 50 1.16 -12.43 3.04
C GLY A 50 1.84 -11.07 2.90
N LEU A 51 1.15 -10.01 2.49
CA LEU A 51 1.73 -8.67 2.37
C LEU A 51 2.18 -8.10 3.72
N TYR A 52 1.44 -8.38 4.80
CA TYR A 52 1.82 -7.94 6.14
C TYR A 52 3.13 -8.56 6.61
N ARG A 53 3.45 -9.79 6.20
CA ARG A 53 4.75 -10.42 6.47
C ARG A 53 5.90 -9.64 5.84
N VAL A 54 5.74 -9.22 4.59
CA VAL A 54 6.73 -8.40 3.88
C VAL A 54 6.88 -7.04 4.57
N TYR A 55 5.76 -6.40 4.93
CA TYR A 55 5.78 -5.16 5.70
C TYR A 55 6.47 -5.32 7.06
N TRP A 56 6.20 -6.41 7.77
CA TRP A 56 6.82 -6.74 9.05
C TRP A 56 8.33 -6.89 8.93
N LEU A 57 8.81 -7.62 7.91
CA LEU A 57 10.25 -7.72 7.59
C LEU A 57 10.84 -6.35 7.30
N TYR A 58 10.22 -5.55 6.42
CA TYR A 58 10.66 -4.20 6.09
C TYR A 58 10.81 -3.32 7.34
N ARG A 59 9.81 -3.36 8.24
CA ARG A 59 9.80 -2.54 9.46
C ARG A 59 10.92 -2.93 10.41
N ASN A 60 11.20 -4.21 10.57
CA ASN A 60 12.27 -4.68 11.45
C ASN A 60 13.65 -4.45 10.81
N TRP A 61 13.83 -4.68 9.50
CA TRP A 61 15.04 -4.29 8.79
C TRP A 61 15.32 -2.79 8.87
N LYS A 62 14.29 -1.95 8.79
CA LYS A 62 14.42 -0.51 8.97
C LYS A 62 14.84 -0.13 10.39
N ALA A 63 14.42 -0.91 11.39
CA ALA A 63 14.85 -0.72 12.78
C ALA A 63 16.33 -1.07 12.95
N ILE A 64 16.77 -2.20 12.38
CA ILE A 64 18.18 -2.64 12.33
C ILE A 64 19.04 -1.59 11.62
N LYS A 65 18.67 -1.18 10.39
CA LYS A 65 19.37 -0.11 9.63
C LYS A 65 19.62 1.13 10.48
N LYS A 66 18.61 1.55 11.24
CA LYS A 66 18.68 2.77 12.06
C LYS A 66 19.59 2.62 13.26
N ALA A 67 19.62 1.44 13.87
CA ALA A 67 20.46 1.15 15.03
C ALA A 67 21.93 1.04 14.61
N ASP A 68 22.21 0.19 13.62
CA ASP A 68 23.58 -0.17 13.23
C ASP A 68 24.22 0.89 12.30
N LYS A 69 23.46 1.91 11.87
CA LYS A 69 23.85 2.90 10.84
C LYS A 69 24.40 2.25 9.56
N SER A 70 23.99 1.01 9.28
CA SER A 70 24.45 0.24 8.14
C SER A 70 23.81 0.72 6.84
N ASP A 71 24.55 0.66 5.72
CA ASP A 71 23.98 0.98 4.42
C ASP A 71 23.29 -0.22 3.79
N ILE A 72 22.12 -0.56 4.34
CA ILE A 72 21.28 -1.65 3.81
C ILE A 72 20.01 -1.09 3.17
N SER A 73 19.39 -1.81 2.23
CA SER A 73 18.04 -1.48 1.74
C SER A 73 16.99 -2.34 2.46
N PRO A 74 16.21 -1.79 3.42
CA PRO A 74 15.21 -2.57 4.14
C PRO A 74 14.06 -3.06 3.26
N PHE A 75 13.78 -2.34 2.17
CA PHE A 75 12.71 -2.66 1.25
C PHE A 75 13.06 -3.90 0.42
N TRP A 76 14.21 -3.87 -0.26
CA TRP A 76 14.67 -5.01 -1.07
C TRP A 76 14.94 -6.25 -0.23
N ARG A 77 15.48 -6.09 0.98
CA ARG A 77 15.66 -7.22 1.93
C ARG A 77 14.35 -7.84 2.41
N ALA A 78 13.25 -7.09 2.40
CA ALA A 78 11.92 -7.60 2.74
C ALA A 78 11.24 -8.32 1.57
N ILE A 79 11.40 -7.80 0.34
CA ILE A 79 10.90 -8.45 -0.89
C ILE A 79 11.66 -9.74 -1.14
N PHE A 80 12.99 -9.67 -1.14
CA PHE A 80 13.89 -10.80 -1.36
C PHE A 80 14.31 -11.49 -0.06
N ALA A 81 13.34 -11.66 0.84
CA ALA A 81 13.57 -12.22 2.17
C ALA A 81 14.33 -13.55 2.14
N ILE A 82 14.16 -14.35 1.10
CA ILE A 82 14.82 -15.65 0.96
C ILE A 82 16.35 -15.59 1.08
N PHE A 83 17.00 -14.52 0.59
CA PHE A 83 18.45 -14.36 0.66
C PHE A 83 18.92 -13.77 1.99
N PHE A 84 18.08 -12.94 2.64
CA PHE A 84 18.48 -12.14 3.80
C PHE A 84 17.87 -12.64 5.12
N ILE A 85 17.04 -13.68 5.11
CA ILE A 85 16.34 -14.15 6.33
C ILE A 85 17.31 -14.68 7.38
N ASN A 86 18.44 -15.26 6.96
CA ASN A 86 19.49 -15.72 7.86
C ASN A 86 20.09 -14.55 8.64
N GLU A 87 20.56 -13.51 7.94
CA GLU A 87 21.08 -12.29 8.57
C GLU A 87 20.04 -11.65 9.49
N PHE A 88 18.77 -11.62 9.06
CA PHE A 88 17.68 -11.09 9.87
C PHE A 88 17.50 -11.86 11.19
N PHE A 89 17.49 -13.20 11.14
CA PHE A 89 17.34 -14.04 12.33
C PHE A 89 18.55 -13.90 13.25
N GLN A 90 19.75 -13.81 12.68
CA GLN A 90 20.98 -13.60 13.44
C GLN A 90 20.89 -12.31 14.25
N HIS A 91 20.62 -11.16 13.61
CA HIS A 91 20.50 -9.87 14.29
C HIS A 91 19.49 -9.90 15.45
N VAL A 92 18.30 -10.49 15.22
CA VAL A 92 17.25 -10.58 16.25
C VAL A 92 17.67 -11.48 17.41
N CYS A 93 18.26 -12.65 17.12
CA CYS A 93 18.68 -13.61 18.14
C CYS A 93 19.85 -13.10 18.97
N GLU A 94 20.85 -12.46 18.35
CA GLU A 94 21.99 -11.86 19.04
C GLU A 94 21.53 -10.70 19.94
N SER A 95 20.74 -9.78 19.40
CA SER A 95 20.18 -8.65 20.17
C SER A 95 19.37 -9.12 21.38
N ALA A 96 18.57 -10.19 21.23
CA ALA A 96 17.80 -10.75 22.34
C ALA A 96 18.70 -11.48 23.35
N LYS A 97 19.73 -12.20 22.88
CA LYS A 97 20.67 -12.95 23.73
C LYS A 97 21.49 -12.03 24.61
N GLU A 98 21.91 -10.88 24.10
CA GLU A 98 22.60 -9.82 24.87
C GLU A 98 21.77 -9.35 26.08
N LEU A 99 20.44 -9.36 25.96
CA LEU A 99 19.50 -9.05 27.05
C LEU A 99 19.09 -10.29 27.88
N GLY A 100 19.84 -11.39 27.80
CA GLY A 100 19.61 -12.59 28.61
C GLY A 100 18.52 -13.53 28.09
N TYR A 101 18.10 -13.43 26.82
CA TYR A 101 17.12 -14.35 26.25
C TYR A 101 17.66 -15.79 26.13
N LYS A 102 17.00 -16.73 26.82
CA LYS A 102 17.32 -18.18 26.81
C LYS A 102 16.46 -19.01 25.85
N GLY A 103 15.68 -18.38 24.96
CA GLY A 103 14.79 -19.10 24.03
C GLY A 103 15.56 -19.82 22.90
N PHE A 104 14.86 -20.28 21.86
CA PHE A 104 15.50 -21.03 20.77
C PHE A 104 16.53 -20.17 20.01
N VAL A 105 17.82 -20.52 20.11
CA VAL A 105 18.96 -19.72 19.59
C VAL A 105 19.56 -20.28 18.28
N LYS A 106 19.16 -21.49 17.84
CA LYS A 106 19.68 -22.10 16.60
C LYS A 106 19.04 -21.48 15.35
N HIS A 107 19.29 -20.20 15.12
CA HIS A 107 18.76 -19.43 13.99
C HIS A 107 19.08 -20.08 12.64
N ARG A 108 20.29 -20.67 12.50
CA ARG A 108 20.78 -21.42 11.32
C ARG A 108 20.01 -22.69 10.92
N LEU A 109 19.27 -23.30 11.85
CA LEU A 109 18.37 -24.41 11.50
C LEU A 109 17.00 -23.86 11.10
N LEU A 110 16.59 -22.76 11.72
CA LEU A 110 15.26 -22.17 11.57
C LEU A 110 15.11 -21.46 10.22
N ASP A 111 16.14 -20.76 9.76
CA ASP A 111 16.20 -20.12 8.45
C ASP A 111 16.23 -21.18 7.33
N GLY A 112 17.00 -22.25 7.47
CA GLY A 112 17.05 -23.36 6.50
C GLY A 112 15.68 -23.99 6.29
N TRP A 113 14.94 -24.27 7.37
CA TRP A 113 13.55 -24.74 7.28
C TRP A 113 12.63 -23.68 6.68
N TYR A 114 12.76 -22.40 7.06
CA TYR A 114 11.95 -21.32 6.49
C TYR A 114 12.13 -21.22 4.98
N VAL A 115 13.39 -21.19 4.49
CA VAL A 115 13.73 -21.11 3.07
C VAL A 115 13.18 -22.34 2.34
N THR A 116 13.38 -23.53 2.90
CA THR A 116 12.84 -24.79 2.34
C THR A 116 11.32 -24.70 2.17
N PHE A 117 10.56 -24.31 3.20
CA PHE A 117 9.10 -24.19 3.10
C PHE A 117 8.65 -23.07 2.15
N VAL A 118 9.40 -21.96 2.05
CA VAL A 118 9.12 -20.91 1.06
C VAL A 118 9.30 -21.47 -0.35
N VAL A 119 10.42 -22.11 -0.66
CA VAL A 119 10.70 -22.71 -1.98
C VAL A 119 9.65 -23.75 -2.33
N LEU A 120 9.33 -24.67 -1.40
CA LEU A 120 8.29 -25.67 -1.60
C LEU A 120 6.89 -25.05 -1.80
N THR A 121 6.60 -23.88 -1.24
CA THR A 121 5.33 -23.18 -1.53
C THR A 121 5.23 -22.76 -3.01
N TRP A 122 6.35 -22.43 -3.67
CA TRP A 122 6.38 -21.93 -5.05
C TRP A 122 6.61 -23.03 -6.10
N VAL A 123 7.41 -24.04 -5.77
CA VAL A 123 7.74 -25.15 -6.69
C VAL A 123 6.54 -26.06 -6.93
N TRP A 124 5.74 -26.32 -5.90
CA TRP A 124 4.64 -27.28 -5.97
C TRP A 124 3.45 -26.87 -6.86
N PRO A 125 2.99 -25.60 -6.88
CA PRO A 125 2.01 -25.15 -7.87
C PRO A 125 2.50 -25.30 -9.32
N LEU A 126 3.80 -25.12 -9.55
CA LEU A 126 4.40 -25.28 -10.88
C LEU A 126 4.44 -26.76 -11.29
N LEU A 127 4.82 -27.65 -10.38
CA LEU A 127 4.74 -29.11 -10.59
C LEU A 127 3.29 -29.57 -10.80
N PHE A 128 2.33 -28.99 -10.09
CA PHE A 128 0.91 -29.28 -10.28
C PHE A 128 0.43 -28.85 -11.67
N ILE A 129 0.80 -27.66 -12.16
CA ILE A 129 0.45 -27.20 -13.52
C ILE A 129 1.04 -28.17 -14.56
N VAL A 130 2.32 -28.51 -14.46
CA VAL A 130 2.99 -29.45 -15.37
C VAL A 130 2.34 -30.84 -15.31
N PHE A 131 2.09 -31.36 -14.11
CA PHE A 131 1.44 -32.66 -13.92
C PHE A 131 0.01 -32.67 -14.46
N SER A 132 -0.78 -31.63 -14.22
CA SER A 132 -2.15 -31.50 -14.74
C SER A 132 -2.15 -31.41 -16.28
N GLY A 133 -1.17 -30.73 -16.87
CA GLY A 133 -1.01 -30.65 -18.32
C GLY A 133 -0.64 -32.00 -18.94
N ILE A 134 0.34 -32.70 -18.37
CA ILE A 134 0.75 -34.06 -18.80
C ILE A 134 -0.41 -35.04 -18.62
N SER A 135 -1.12 -34.97 -17.50
CA SER A 135 -2.30 -35.81 -17.23
C SER A 135 -3.41 -35.56 -18.25
N ALA A 136 -3.66 -34.31 -18.66
CA ALA A 136 -4.64 -33.98 -19.69
C ALA A 136 -4.23 -34.47 -21.10
N ILE A 137 -2.93 -34.54 -21.38
CA ILE A 137 -2.40 -35.06 -22.65
C ILE A 137 -2.45 -36.60 -22.69
N ILE A 138 -2.15 -37.26 -21.57
CA ILE A 138 -2.12 -38.73 -21.47
C ILE A 138 -3.54 -39.33 -21.34
N LEU A 139 -4.49 -38.62 -20.72
CA LEU A 139 -5.84 -39.13 -20.41
C LEU A 139 -6.92 -38.71 -21.43
N HIS A 140 -6.62 -38.70 -22.73
CA HIS A 140 -7.68 -38.64 -23.75
C HIS A 140 -8.58 -39.90 -23.73
N ASP A 141 -8.26 -40.90 -22.90
CA ASP A 141 -9.06 -42.10 -22.67
C ASP A 141 -9.65 -42.12 -21.24
N ASN A 142 -10.96 -42.35 -21.15
CA ASN A 142 -11.88 -41.94 -20.06
C ASN A 142 -11.76 -42.70 -18.72
N SER A 143 -10.58 -43.21 -18.33
CA SER A 143 -10.41 -43.89 -17.04
C SER A 143 -9.44 -43.16 -16.10
N VAL A 144 -9.99 -42.26 -15.27
CA VAL A 144 -9.22 -41.64 -14.18
C VAL A 144 -8.96 -42.71 -13.12
N SER A 145 -7.74 -43.25 -13.09
CA SER A 145 -7.29 -44.12 -11.99
C SER A 145 -7.35 -43.35 -10.66
N SER A 146 -7.85 -43.99 -9.61
CA SER A 146 -7.95 -43.44 -8.24
C SER A 146 -6.60 -42.95 -7.70
N SER A 147 -5.48 -43.48 -8.20
CA SER A 147 -4.12 -43.03 -7.87
C SER A 147 -3.81 -41.61 -8.36
N PHE A 148 -4.37 -41.17 -9.50
CA PHE A 148 -4.18 -39.80 -10.02
C PHE A 148 -4.89 -38.75 -9.16
N MET A 149 -6.07 -39.08 -8.65
CA MET A 149 -6.82 -38.21 -7.71
C MET A 149 -6.05 -38.02 -6.40
N PHE A 150 -5.44 -39.10 -5.86
CA PHE A 150 -4.65 -39.02 -4.63
C PHE A 150 -3.39 -38.15 -4.80
N VAL A 151 -2.68 -38.29 -5.92
CA VAL A 151 -1.49 -37.46 -6.23
C VAL A 151 -1.88 -35.98 -6.41
N GLY A 152 -2.99 -35.68 -7.09
CA GLY A 152 -3.51 -34.33 -7.22
C GLY A 152 -3.91 -33.69 -5.88
N VAL A 153 -4.56 -34.47 -5.00
CA VAL A 153 -4.90 -34.06 -3.64
C VAL A 153 -3.64 -33.79 -2.81
N LEU A 154 -2.63 -34.68 -2.86
CA LEU A 154 -1.35 -34.49 -2.18
C LEU A 154 -0.61 -33.22 -2.68
N LEU A 155 -0.60 -33.00 -4.00
CA LEU A 155 -0.04 -31.81 -4.66
C LEU A 155 -0.74 -30.51 -4.23
N TYR A 156 -2.01 -30.58 -3.81
CA TYR A 156 -2.78 -29.42 -3.34
C TYR A 156 -2.54 -29.10 -1.86
N PHE A 157 -2.54 -30.13 -0.99
CA PHE A 157 -2.41 -29.93 0.46
C PHE A 157 -0.97 -29.63 0.91
N LEU A 158 0.04 -30.16 0.21
CA LEU A 158 1.43 -29.99 0.60
C LEU A 158 1.95 -28.53 0.50
N PRO A 159 1.67 -27.74 -0.56
CA PRO A 159 2.01 -26.32 -0.58
C PRO A 159 1.23 -25.50 0.44
N ALA A 160 -0.02 -25.87 0.76
CA ALA A 160 -0.76 -25.22 1.86
C ALA A 160 -0.10 -25.49 3.21
N LEU A 161 0.33 -26.73 3.47
CA LEU A 161 1.08 -27.12 4.67
C LEU A 161 2.41 -26.37 4.77
N CYS A 162 3.21 -26.33 3.69
CA CYS A 162 4.45 -25.54 3.64
C CYS A 162 4.18 -24.05 3.85
N GLY A 163 3.06 -23.57 3.30
CA GLY A 163 2.55 -22.22 3.50
C GLY A 163 2.29 -21.88 4.97
N ILE A 164 1.85 -22.84 5.78
CA ILE A 164 1.67 -22.69 7.24
C ILE A 164 3.01 -22.84 7.97
N LEU A 165 3.79 -23.88 7.66
CA LEU A 165 5.04 -24.21 8.33
C LEU A 165 6.07 -23.07 8.25
N LYS A 166 6.13 -22.32 7.13
CA LYS A 166 7.01 -21.14 7.04
C LYS A 166 6.65 -20.05 8.06
N TYR A 167 5.38 -19.89 8.45
CA TYR A 167 5.01 -18.93 9.50
C TYR A 167 5.35 -19.46 10.88
N VAL A 168 5.27 -20.78 11.10
CA VAL A 168 5.72 -21.43 12.34
C VAL A 168 7.21 -21.16 12.57
N CYS A 169 8.04 -21.18 11.52
CA CYS A 169 9.45 -20.79 11.61
C CYS A 169 9.67 -19.35 12.10
N LEU A 170 8.70 -18.44 11.92
CA LEU A 170 8.80 -17.05 12.40
C LEU A 170 8.37 -16.91 13.87
N TRP A 171 7.78 -17.93 14.49
CA TRP A 171 7.31 -17.88 15.87
C TRP A 171 8.44 -17.64 16.89
N PRO A 172 9.57 -18.37 16.86
CA PRO A 172 10.69 -18.11 17.78
C PRO A 172 11.25 -16.70 17.63
N ILE A 173 11.32 -16.21 16.40
CA ILE A 173 11.87 -14.88 16.06
C ILE A 173 10.94 -13.76 16.55
N GLN A 174 9.63 -13.88 16.33
CA GLN A 174 8.67 -12.92 16.88
C GLN A 174 8.68 -12.91 18.41
N ARG A 175 8.88 -14.08 19.04
CA ARG A 175 8.98 -14.19 20.49
C ARG A 175 10.25 -13.51 21.01
N ALA A 176 11.38 -13.65 20.32
CA ALA A 176 12.63 -12.94 20.63
C ALA A 176 12.47 -11.42 20.50
N ILE A 177 11.83 -10.93 19.42
CA ILE A 177 11.51 -9.50 19.24
C ILE A 177 10.65 -8.96 20.38
N ASN A 178 9.63 -9.72 20.79
CA ASN A 178 8.74 -9.30 21.87
C ASN A 178 9.49 -9.25 23.19
N PHE A 179 10.31 -10.25 23.50
CA PHE A 179 11.17 -10.26 24.69
C PHE A 179 12.14 -9.09 24.72
N TYR A 180 12.87 -8.86 23.62
CA TYR A 180 13.82 -7.75 23.50
C TYR A 180 13.13 -6.43 23.82
N LYS A 181 11.95 -6.19 23.21
CA LYS A 181 11.23 -4.93 23.45
C LYS A 181 10.70 -4.83 24.88
N ASP A 182 10.22 -5.90 25.47
CA ASP A 182 9.71 -5.88 26.84
C ASP A 182 10.84 -5.49 27.83
N GLN A 183 12.08 -5.96 27.60
CA GLN A 183 13.25 -5.59 28.40
C GLN A 183 13.66 -4.13 28.20
N VAL A 184 13.78 -3.68 26.94
CA VAL A 184 14.11 -2.28 26.61
C VAL A 184 13.03 -1.31 27.11
N GLU A 185 11.75 -1.68 27.04
CA GLU A 185 10.65 -0.86 27.53
C GLU A 185 10.67 -0.76 29.06
N GLN A 186 11.08 -1.81 29.78
CA GLN A 186 11.31 -1.76 31.24
C GLN A 186 12.47 -0.83 31.60
N GLU A 187 13.59 -0.90 30.88
CA GLU A 187 14.77 -0.04 31.09
C GLU A 187 14.47 1.44 30.77
N HIS A 188 13.70 1.70 29.72
CA HIS A 188 13.25 3.05 29.36
C HIS A 188 12.21 3.61 30.33
N LEU A 189 11.33 2.77 30.89
CA LEU A 189 10.36 3.20 31.91
C LEU A 189 11.04 3.61 33.22
N SER A 190 12.14 2.97 33.62
CA SER A 190 12.98 3.43 34.74
C SER A 190 13.68 4.77 34.46
N THR A 191 13.99 5.09 33.19
CA THR A 191 14.55 6.40 32.81
C THR A 191 13.48 7.49 32.67
N ILE A 192 12.28 7.16 32.16
CA ILE A 192 11.15 8.09 32.03
C ILE A 192 10.56 8.47 33.39
N ALA A 193 10.72 7.64 34.43
CA ALA A 193 10.39 8.03 35.80
C ALA A 193 11.07 9.35 36.22
N ASN A 194 12.15 9.76 35.54
CA ASN A 194 12.87 11.02 35.75
C ASN A 194 12.69 12.07 34.61
N GLY A 195 11.72 11.92 33.69
CA GLY A 195 11.53 12.87 32.57
C GLY A 195 10.15 12.88 31.91
N ILE A 196 9.62 14.07 31.67
CA ILE A 196 8.27 14.31 31.08
C ILE A 196 8.26 13.87 29.60
N SER A 197 7.58 12.76 29.30
CA SER A 197 7.29 12.33 27.92
C SER A 197 6.50 13.41 27.16
N PRO A 198 6.79 13.70 25.88
CA PRO A 198 6.14 14.80 25.17
C PRO A 198 4.62 14.58 25.07
N VAL A 199 3.86 15.59 25.49
CA VAL A 199 2.38 15.57 25.47
C VAL A 199 1.87 15.44 24.04
N ILE A 200 1.05 14.42 23.78
CA ILE A 200 0.48 14.14 22.45
C ILE A 200 -0.93 14.72 22.36
N GLY A 201 -1.11 15.87 21.70
CA GLY A 201 -2.45 16.42 21.45
C GLY A 201 -3.27 15.59 20.47
N TYR A 202 -3.84 14.47 20.92
CA TYR A 202 -4.65 13.58 20.08
C TYR A 202 -5.92 14.26 19.60
N PHE A 203 -6.44 13.80 18.46
CA PHE A 203 -7.65 14.32 17.87
C PHE A 203 -8.87 13.65 18.52
N ASP A 204 -9.41 14.31 19.55
CA ASP A 204 -10.63 13.91 20.26
C ASP A 204 -11.88 14.34 19.49
N VAL A 205 -12.79 13.40 19.34
CA VAL A 205 -14.11 13.58 18.74
C VAL A 205 -15.10 12.82 19.61
N SER A 206 -16.29 13.38 19.86
CA SER A 206 -17.32 12.64 20.58
C SER A 206 -17.84 11.45 19.76
N PRO A 207 -18.23 10.33 20.40
CA PRO A 207 -18.79 9.18 19.69
C PRO A 207 -19.96 9.56 18.78
N THR A 208 -20.86 10.43 19.27
CA THR A 208 -21.99 10.93 18.49
C THR A 208 -21.55 11.70 17.25
N ARG A 209 -20.57 12.60 17.40
CA ARG A 209 -20.03 13.36 16.26
C ARG A 209 -19.31 12.45 15.28
N PHE A 210 -18.50 11.52 15.77
CA PHE A 210 -17.84 10.54 14.92
C PHE A 210 -18.87 9.73 14.13
N LEU A 211 -19.92 9.22 14.78
CA LEU A 211 -21.00 8.47 14.11
C LEU A 211 -21.67 9.31 13.01
N ILE A 212 -22.13 10.53 13.34
CA ILE A 212 -22.80 11.42 12.39
C ILE A 212 -21.88 11.72 11.20
N PHE A 213 -20.62 12.08 11.47
CA PHE A 213 -19.69 12.41 10.39
C PHE A 213 -19.30 11.17 9.58
N ASN A 214 -19.22 9.99 10.19
CA ASN A 214 -18.95 8.74 9.47
C ASN A 214 -20.13 8.37 8.54
N ILE A 215 -21.37 8.66 8.94
CA ILE A 215 -22.54 8.54 8.05
C ILE A 215 -22.43 9.56 6.92
N LEU A 216 -22.38 10.86 7.25
CA LEU A 216 -22.40 11.96 6.28
C LEU A 216 -21.25 11.93 5.26
N THR A 217 -20.14 11.27 5.60
CA THR A 217 -18.95 11.16 4.74
C THR A 217 -18.74 9.78 4.14
N LEU A 218 -19.72 8.87 4.26
CA LEU A 218 -19.62 7.50 3.75
C LEU A 218 -18.35 6.77 4.23
N ARG A 219 -18.09 6.84 5.53
CA ARG A 219 -16.94 6.25 6.24
C ARG A 219 -15.58 6.90 6.01
N LEU A 220 -15.49 7.95 5.18
CA LEU A 220 -14.23 8.69 4.99
C LEU A 220 -13.74 9.37 6.28
N TYR A 221 -14.65 9.70 7.19
CA TYR A 221 -14.30 10.30 8.48
C TYR A 221 -13.41 9.40 9.35
N ALA A 222 -13.56 8.08 9.29
CA ALA A 222 -12.69 7.14 10.00
C ALA A 222 -11.22 7.26 9.53
N LEU A 223 -10.99 7.43 8.22
CA LEU A 223 -9.66 7.67 7.65
C LEU A 223 -9.11 9.02 8.06
N TYR A 224 -9.96 10.05 8.03
CA TYR A 224 -9.60 11.38 8.50
C TYR A 224 -9.20 11.42 9.97
N TRP A 225 -9.96 10.76 10.83
CA TRP A 225 -9.65 10.61 12.25
C TRP A 225 -8.29 9.94 12.45
N SER A 226 -8.01 8.86 11.70
CA SER A 226 -6.71 8.19 11.71
C SER A 226 -5.59 9.15 11.31
N TYR A 227 -5.81 9.96 10.28
CA TYR A 227 -4.83 10.91 9.76
C TYR A 227 -4.48 11.96 10.81
N LYS A 228 -5.49 12.56 11.44
CA LYS A 228 -5.29 13.57 12.48
C LYS A 228 -4.54 13.01 13.68
N ASN A 229 -4.81 11.77 14.08
CA ASN A 229 -4.09 11.14 15.19
C ASN A 229 -2.65 10.74 14.82
N TRP A 230 -2.39 10.27 13.60
CA TRP A 230 -1.01 10.10 13.12
C TRP A 230 -0.26 11.42 13.01
N GLN A 231 -0.94 12.50 12.63
CA GLN A 231 -0.39 13.85 12.59
C GLN A 231 -0.02 14.34 13.99
N ALA A 232 -0.85 14.08 15.00
CA ALA A 232 -0.56 14.38 16.40
C ALA A 232 0.70 13.64 16.90
N ILE A 233 0.79 12.33 16.63
CA ILE A 233 1.97 11.52 16.99
C ILE A 233 3.23 12.02 16.27
N LYS A 234 3.11 12.40 14.99
CA LYS A 234 4.24 12.96 14.22
C LYS A 234 4.80 14.22 14.89
N ARG A 235 3.93 15.17 15.24
CA ARG A 235 4.30 16.44 15.89
C ARG A 235 4.96 16.22 17.24
N ALA A 236 4.33 15.43 18.11
CA ALA A 236 4.79 15.25 19.49
C ALA A 236 6.10 14.46 19.57
N LYS A 237 6.28 13.41 18.75
CA LYS A 237 7.44 12.51 18.82
C LYS A 237 8.53 12.83 17.78
N LYS A 238 8.41 13.93 17.02
CA LYS A 238 9.30 14.32 15.90
C LYS A 238 9.65 13.15 14.96
N ARG A 239 8.71 12.23 14.74
CA ARG A 239 8.95 11.01 13.95
C ARG A 239 8.90 11.33 12.45
N ASN A 240 9.85 10.80 11.68
CA ASN A 240 9.77 10.86 10.22
C ASN A 240 8.72 9.85 9.69
N ILE A 241 7.45 10.27 9.70
CA ILE A 241 6.30 9.49 9.23
C ILE A 241 5.43 10.35 8.30
N ILE A 242 4.71 9.74 7.38
CA ILE A 242 3.74 10.41 6.50
C ILE A 242 2.32 10.03 6.96
N PRO A 243 1.60 10.91 7.68
CA PRO A 243 0.31 10.57 8.29
C PRO A 243 -0.77 10.19 7.29
N PHE A 244 -0.81 10.86 6.13
CA PHE A 244 -1.81 10.64 5.08
C PHE A 244 -1.79 9.18 4.58
N TRP A 245 -0.63 8.71 4.11
CA TRP A 245 -0.47 7.33 3.62
C TRP A 245 -0.75 6.28 4.71
N ARG A 246 -0.44 6.57 5.98
CA ARG A 246 -0.78 5.65 7.08
C ARG A 246 -2.27 5.51 7.33
N SER A 247 -3.05 6.49 6.91
CA SER A 247 -4.50 6.47 7.04
C SER A 247 -5.16 5.84 5.83
N ILE A 248 -4.70 6.14 4.62
CA ILE A 248 -5.15 5.44 3.41
C ILE A 248 -4.85 3.94 3.52
N PHE A 249 -3.64 3.58 3.92
CA PHE A 249 -3.26 2.20 4.19
C PHE A 249 -3.50 1.79 5.64
N SER A 250 -4.65 2.18 6.22
CA SER A 250 -5.00 1.90 7.62
C SER A 250 -4.85 0.42 7.97
N ILE A 251 -5.05 -0.48 7.02
CA ILE A 251 -4.83 -1.92 7.15
C ILE A 251 -3.47 -2.31 7.76
N PHE A 252 -2.38 -1.59 7.43
CA PHE A 252 -1.05 -1.89 7.98
C PHE A 252 -0.76 -1.14 9.28
N PHE A 253 -1.45 -0.02 9.52
CA PHE A 253 -1.05 0.95 10.56
C PHE A 253 -2.04 1.06 11.71
N ILE A 254 -3.29 0.65 11.56
CA ILE A 254 -4.36 0.84 12.56
C ILE A 254 -4.03 0.15 13.88
N TYR A 255 -3.43 -1.05 13.83
CA TYR A 255 -2.93 -1.75 15.03
C TYR A 255 -1.96 -0.87 15.84
N GLY A 256 -0.97 -0.28 15.16
CA GLY A 256 0.04 0.56 15.80
C GLY A 256 -0.55 1.84 16.36
N LEU A 257 -1.56 2.41 15.68
CA LEU A 257 -2.29 3.59 16.13
C LEU A 257 -3.08 3.29 17.41
N PHE A 258 -3.88 2.22 17.41
CA PHE A 258 -4.70 1.80 18.55
C PHE A 258 -3.85 1.44 19.76
N ARG A 259 -2.74 0.72 19.54
CA ARG A 259 -1.75 0.43 20.59
C ARG A 259 -1.23 1.73 21.21
N GLN A 260 -0.77 2.67 20.38
CA GLN A 260 -0.18 3.93 20.85
C GLN A 260 -1.19 4.76 21.66
N ILE A 261 -2.44 4.85 21.23
CA ILE A 261 -3.52 5.55 21.95
C ILE A 261 -3.80 4.88 23.29
N TYR A 262 -3.96 3.56 23.31
CA TYR A 262 -4.29 2.81 24.52
C TYR A 262 -3.20 2.95 25.58
N PHE A 263 -1.93 2.75 25.22
CA PHE A 263 -0.83 2.87 26.17
C PHE A 263 -0.66 4.31 26.65
N SER A 264 -0.77 5.32 25.78
CA SER A 264 -0.76 6.73 26.20
C SER A 264 -1.80 7.00 27.30
N ALA A 265 -3.03 6.51 27.15
CA ALA A 265 -4.07 6.68 28.17
C ALA A 265 -3.78 5.84 29.43
N LYS A 266 -3.33 4.60 29.27
CA LYS A 266 -3.01 3.67 30.36
C LYS A 266 -1.91 4.23 31.27
N ASP A 267 -0.90 4.86 30.71
CA ASP A 267 0.23 5.46 31.45
C ASP A 267 -0.25 6.59 32.39
N LEU A 268 -1.38 7.23 32.08
CA LEU A 268 -2.05 8.22 32.94
C LEU A 268 -3.14 7.63 33.84
N GLY A 269 -3.17 6.30 34.00
CA GLY A 269 -4.09 5.59 34.89
C GLY A 269 -5.49 5.37 34.31
N PHE A 270 -5.62 5.16 32.99
CA PHE A 270 -6.92 4.86 32.38
C PHE A 270 -7.52 3.56 32.94
N PRO A 271 -8.74 3.57 33.51
CA PRO A 271 -9.27 2.45 34.30
C PRO A 271 -9.75 1.27 33.43
N LYS A 272 -10.14 1.51 32.17
CA LYS A 272 -10.70 0.46 31.31
C LYS A 272 -9.60 -0.32 30.60
N ARG A 273 -9.73 -1.65 30.59
CA ARG A 273 -8.91 -2.51 29.71
C ARG A 273 -9.53 -2.55 28.33
N ILE A 274 -8.86 -1.95 27.34
CA ILE A 274 -9.31 -2.01 25.96
C ILE A 274 -8.54 -3.11 25.23
N PRO A 275 -9.21 -4.11 24.63
CA PRO A 275 -8.57 -5.11 23.79
C PRO A 275 -8.22 -4.51 22.41
N TYR A 276 -7.31 -3.52 22.41
CA TYR A 276 -6.98 -2.71 21.23
C TYR A 276 -6.56 -3.55 20.01
N TRP A 277 -5.93 -4.71 20.22
CA TRP A 277 -5.54 -5.60 19.15
C TRP A 277 -6.74 -6.33 18.51
N GLN A 278 -7.74 -6.74 19.30
CA GLN A 278 -8.96 -7.37 18.78
C GLN A 278 -9.76 -6.36 17.98
N LEU A 279 -9.85 -5.11 18.45
CA LEU A 279 -10.52 -4.04 17.73
C LEU A 279 -9.82 -3.73 16.41
N ALA A 280 -8.48 -3.73 16.38
CA ALA A 280 -7.72 -3.50 15.15
C ALA A 280 -7.87 -4.64 14.13
N VAL A 281 -7.75 -5.90 14.58
CA VAL A 281 -7.93 -7.09 13.72
C VAL A 281 -9.38 -7.18 13.24
N GLY A 282 -10.35 -6.95 14.12
CA GLY A 282 -11.77 -6.92 13.80
C GLY A 282 -12.11 -5.85 12.76
N TYR A 283 -11.55 -4.64 12.90
CA TYR A 283 -11.71 -3.59 11.89
C TYR A 283 -11.17 -4.00 10.52
N ILE A 284 -9.97 -4.60 10.46
CA ILE A 284 -9.36 -5.05 9.20
C ILE A 284 -10.17 -6.18 8.57
N PHE A 285 -10.57 -7.17 9.36
CA PHE A 285 -11.44 -8.25 8.91
C PHE A 285 -12.74 -7.68 8.35
N PHE A 286 -13.35 -6.73 9.05
CA PHE A 286 -14.61 -6.15 8.63
C PHE A 286 -14.49 -5.29 7.37
N LEU A 287 -13.37 -4.58 7.21
CA LEU A 287 -13.05 -3.85 5.99
C LEU A 287 -13.02 -4.81 4.78
N TYR A 288 -12.34 -5.95 4.90
CA TYR A 288 -12.33 -6.97 3.84
C TYR A 288 -13.68 -7.65 3.66
N PHE A 289 -14.38 -7.94 4.75
CA PHE A 289 -15.71 -8.54 4.68
C PHE A 289 -16.67 -7.66 3.88
N LEU A 290 -16.63 -6.34 4.05
CA LEU A 290 -17.44 -5.42 3.25
C LEU A 290 -17.02 -5.39 1.77
N LEU A 291 -15.72 -5.41 1.49
CA LEU A 291 -15.21 -5.48 0.11
C LEU A 291 -15.59 -6.80 -0.58
N PHE A 292 -15.57 -7.89 0.17
CA PHE A 292 -15.98 -9.23 -0.25
C PHE A 292 -17.49 -9.30 -0.46
N LEU A 293 -18.28 -8.78 0.48
CA LEU A 293 -19.74 -8.74 0.41
C LEU A 293 -20.15 -8.04 -0.89
N GLY A 294 -19.56 -6.87 -1.17
CA GLY A 294 -19.78 -6.08 -2.39
C GLY A 294 -19.37 -6.76 -3.70
N ARG A 295 -18.70 -7.91 -3.66
CA ARG A 295 -18.21 -8.66 -4.86
C ARG A 295 -18.92 -9.99 -5.07
N LEU A 296 -19.44 -10.64 -4.03
CA LEU A 296 -19.90 -12.04 -4.09
C LEU A 296 -21.40 -12.23 -3.90
N VAL A 297 -22.09 -11.29 -3.26
CA VAL A 297 -23.55 -11.37 -3.17
C VAL A 297 -24.10 -10.70 -4.41
N GLY A 298 -24.41 -11.49 -5.44
CA GLY A 298 -25.35 -11.05 -6.47
C GLY A 298 -26.60 -10.51 -5.75
N LEU A 299 -27.09 -9.34 -6.16
CA LEU A 299 -28.19 -8.69 -5.46
C LEU A 299 -29.30 -9.70 -5.17
N PRO A 300 -29.81 -9.76 -3.92
CA PRO A 300 -31.04 -10.50 -3.67
C PRO A 300 -32.07 -10.05 -4.69
N ALA A 301 -32.73 -10.97 -5.39
CA ALA A 301 -33.64 -10.64 -6.51
C ALA A 301 -34.79 -9.66 -6.16
N ARG A 302 -34.94 -9.31 -4.87
CA ARG A 302 -35.94 -8.38 -4.32
C ARG A 302 -35.35 -7.05 -3.82
N MET A 303 -34.04 -6.81 -3.91
CA MET A 303 -33.37 -5.62 -3.36
C MET A 303 -32.73 -4.81 -4.48
N SER A 304 -33.02 -3.50 -4.54
CA SER A 304 -32.36 -2.61 -5.51
C SER A 304 -30.89 -2.39 -5.14
N GLU A 305 -30.07 -2.08 -6.15
CA GLU A 305 -28.66 -1.69 -5.99
C GLU A 305 -28.48 -0.62 -4.89
N THR A 306 -29.31 0.42 -4.90
CA THR A 306 -29.26 1.52 -3.94
C THR A 306 -29.43 1.04 -2.50
N TRP A 307 -30.45 0.20 -2.24
CA TRP A 307 -30.69 -0.34 -0.90
C TRP A 307 -29.55 -1.25 -0.44
N TYR A 308 -28.94 -1.99 -1.37
CA TYR A 308 -27.78 -2.80 -1.07
C TYR A 308 -26.57 -1.95 -0.64
N TYR A 309 -26.25 -0.85 -1.35
CA TYR A 309 -25.21 0.07 -0.92
C TYR A 309 -25.51 0.71 0.45
N VAL A 310 -26.77 1.10 0.69
CA VAL A 310 -27.20 1.62 2.00
C VAL A 310 -26.98 0.58 3.11
N LEU A 311 -27.29 -0.70 2.85
CA LEU A 311 -27.02 -1.79 3.79
C LEU A 311 -25.53 -1.96 4.04
N VAL A 312 -24.69 -2.07 2.99
CA VAL A 312 -23.23 -2.20 3.12
C VAL A 312 -22.63 -1.03 3.90
N LEU A 313 -23.08 0.20 3.61
CA LEU A 313 -22.66 1.41 4.32
C LEU A 313 -23.12 1.42 5.77
N GLY A 314 -24.39 1.11 6.04
CA GLY A 314 -24.96 1.08 7.38
C GLY A 314 -24.30 0.04 8.27
N VAL A 315 -24.00 -1.14 7.70
CA VAL A 315 -23.21 -2.16 8.37
C VAL A 315 -21.79 -1.62 8.62
N GLY A 316 -21.11 -1.08 7.61
CA GLY A 316 -19.76 -0.51 7.77
C GLY A 316 -19.64 0.60 8.82
N VAL A 317 -20.61 1.52 8.87
CA VAL A 317 -20.66 2.60 9.88
C VAL A 317 -20.85 2.02 11.27
N THR A 318 -21.74 1.03 11.42
CA THR A 318 -21.97 0.35 12.70
C THR A 318 -20.68 -0.25 13.23
N PHE A 319 -19.93 -0.98 12.40
CA PHE A 319 -18.68 -1.59 12.81
C PHE A 319 -17.58 -0.56 13.09
N ASP A 320 -17.45 0.50 12.29
CA ASP A 320 -16.51 1.59 12.59
C ASP A 320 -16.82 2.23 13.95
N PHE A 321 -18.09 2.45 14.27
CA PHE A 321 -18.49 2.99 15.57
C PHE A 321 -18.10 2.04 16.72
N LEU A 322 -18.37 0.73 16.58
CA LEU A 322 -18.01 -0.27 17.57
C LEU A 322 -16.50 -0.34 17.81
N PHE A 323 -15.69 -0.32 16.75
CA PHE A 323 -14.23 -0.45 16.86
C PHE A 323 -13.53 0.83 17.34
N PHE A 324 -14.04 2.02 16.97
CA PHE A 324 -13.37 3.30 17.25
C PHE A 324 -13.85 3.96 18.54
N ARG A 325 -15.07 3.65 19.03
CA ARG A 325 -15.59 4.23 20.29
C ARG A 325 -14.64 4.01 21.48
N PRO A 326 -14.09 2.80 21.75
CA PRO A 326 -13.16 2.61 22.86
C PRO A 326 -11.89 3.46 22.72
N MET A 327 -11.41 3.65 21.49
CA MET A 327 -10.23 4.49 21.22
C MET A 327 -10.51 5.97 21.47
N GLN A 328 -11.71 6.45 21.15
CA GLN A 328 -12.11 7.83 21.45
C GLN A 328 -12.22 8.09 22.95
N GLU A 329 -12.75 7.14 23.72
CA GLU A 329 -12.79 7.23 25.18
C GLU A 329 -11.37 7.32 25.78
N ALA A 330 -10.44 6.51 25.26
CA ALA A 330 -9.03 6.57 25.66
C ALA A 330 -8.37 7.91 25.29
N ILE A 331 -8.59 8.42 24.08
CA ILE A 331 -8.09 9.74 23.65
C ILE A 331 -8.61 10.85 24.56
N ARG A 332 -9.93 10.87 24.83
CA ARG A 332 -10.53 11.89 25.67
C ARG A 332 -9.93 11.88 27.06
N PHE A 333 -9.83 10.71 27.68
CA PHE A 333 -9.22 10.58 29.01
C PHE A 333 -7.77 11.09 29.01
N TYR A 334 -6.99 10.68 28.00
CA TYR A 334 -5.61 11.15 27.86
C TYR A 334 -5.54 12.67 27.74
N ASN A 335 -6.29 13.26 26.81
CA ASN A 335 -6.27 14.69 26.56
C ASN A 335 -6.68 15.51 27.80
N THR A 336 -7.72 15.07 28.54
CA THR A 336 -8.16 15.73 29.77
C THR A 336 -7.09 15.72 30.87
N LYS A 337 -6.27 14.66 30.96
CA LYS A 337 -5.21 14.57 31.96
C LYS A 337 -3.88 15.18 31.53
N ALA A 338 -3.53 15.07 30.24
CA ALA A 338 -2.22 15.45 29.73
C ALA A 338 -2.13 16.92 29.31
N ILE A 339 -3.25 17.54 28.94
CA ILE A 339 -3.29 18.91 28.42
C ILE A 339 -3.93 19.81 29.48
N LEU A 340 -3.17 20.80 29.95
CA LEU A 340 -3.66 21.80 30.91
C LEU A 340 -4.86 22.56 30.31
N ASN A 341 -5.95 22.71 31.08
CA ASN A 341 -7.18 23.39 30.67
C ASN A 341 -7.81 22.83 29.38
N TYR A 342 -7.69 21.52 29.16
CA TYR A 342 -8.30 20.85 28.01
C TYR A 342 -9.81 21.10 27.93
N LYS A 343 -10.26 21.62 26.78
CA LYS A 343 -11.69 21.75 26.46
C LYS A 343 -12.01 20.87 25.26
N PRO A 344 -13.03 19.98 25.36
CA PRO A 344 -13.49 19.20 24.22
C PRO A 344 -13.87 20.11 23.06
N ARG A 345 -13.48 19.70 21.86
CA ARG A 345 -13.70 20.49 20.66
C ARG A 345 -15.20 20.55 20.32
N LYS A 346 -15.74 21.77 20.23
CA LYS A 346 -17.13 22.00 19.79
C LYS A 346 -17.25 22.39 18.31
N GLY A 347 -16.29 23.14 17.74
CA GLY A 347 -16.35 23.63 16.35
C GLY A 347 -15.90 22.62 15.27
N ILE A 348 -16.31 22.86 14.03
CA ILE A 348 -15.92 22.11 12.81
C ILE A 348 -14.63 22.72 12.24
N ILE A 349 -13.64 21.89 11.87
CA ILE A 349 -12.45 22.37 11.13
C ILE A 349 -12.67 22.34 9.63
N HIS A 350 -11.94 23.19 8.90
CA HIS A 350 -11.86 23.20 7.44
C HIS A 350 -11.79 21.80 6.80
N GLY A 351 -10.94 20.90 7.32
CA GLY A 351 -10.84 19.54 6.78
C GLY A 351 -12.09 18.68 6.96
N GLU A 352 -12.89 18.92 7.99
CA GLU A 352 -14.17 18.23 8.16
C GLU A 352 -15.26 18.82 7.26
N ILE A 353 -15.26 20.14 7.01
CA ILE A 353 -16.16 20.77 6.04
C ILE A 353 -15.92 20.20 4.64
N ILE A 354 -14.65 20.10 4.23
CA ILE A 354 -14.28 19.50 2.95
C ILE A 354 -14.81 18.06 2.84
N LEU A 355 -14.68 17.26 3.90
CA LEU A 355 -15.20 15.89 3.91
C LEU A 355 -16.73 15.83 3.85
N LEU A 356 -17.43 16.74 4.52
CA LEU A 356 -18.89 16.83 4.44
C LEU A 356 -19.36 17.21 3.03
N ILE A 357 -18.64 18.12 2.35
CA ILE A 357 -18.91 18.47 0.95
C ILE A 357 -18.72 17.24 0.06
N ILE A 358 -17.60 16.53 0.20
CA ILE A 358 -17.31 15.29 -0.54
C ILE A 358 -18.41 14.24 -0.28
N GLY A 359 -18.79 14.04 0.98
CA GLY A 359 -19.84 13.10 1.38
C GLY A 359 -21.21 13.46 0.81
N GLY A 360 -21.62 14.73 0.91
CA GLY A 360 -22.88 15.22 0.35
C GLY A 360 -22.93 15.01 -1.17
N PHE A 361 -21.81 15.24 -1.84
CA PHE A 361 -21.65 14.96 -3.25
C PHE A 361 -21.86 13.46 -3.59
N PHE A 362 -21.27 12.55 -2.82
CA PHE A 362 -21.53 11.12 -2.99
C PHE A 362 -23.01 10.73 -2.73
N TYR A 363 -23.65 11.33 -1.72
CA TYR A 363 -25.07 11.09 -1.45
C TYR A 363 -25.97 11.54 -2.60
N ILE A 364 -25.70 12.70 -3.21
CA ILE A 364 -26.43 13.16 -4.41
C ILE A 364 -26.31 12.12 -5.52
N SER A 365 -25.11 11.62 -5.80
CA SER A 365 -24.91 10.59 -6.82
C SER A 365 -25.63 9.27 -6.50
N LEU A 366 -25.77 8.91 -5.22
CA LEU A 366 -26.44 7.69 -4.79
C LEU A 366 -27.97 7.78 -4.92
N PHE A 367 -28.54 8.97 -4.73
CA PHE A 367 -29.99 9.20 -4.80
C PHE A 367 -30.49 9.61 -6.19
N THR A 368 -29.69 10.28 -7.02
CA THR A 368 -30.09 10.58 -8.41
C THR A 368 -30.05 9.34 -9.31
N GLY A 369 -29.20 8.35 -9.00
CA GLY A 369 -29.14 7.09 -9.75
C GLY A 369 -30.36 6.15 -9.55
N GLY A 370 -31.26 6.45 -8.60
CA GLY A 370 -32.43 5.63 -8.29
C GLY A 370 -33.77 6.12 -8.86
N LEU A 371 -33.79 7.22 -9.63
CA LEU A 371 -35.02 7.78 -10.23
C LEU A 371 -35.18 7.44 -11.72
N ASP A 372 -34.16 6.86 -12.36
CA ASP A 372 -34.17 6.48 -13.78
C ASP A 372 -34.33 4.95 -13.94
N ASP A 373 -35.50 4.41 -13.55
CA ASP A 373 -35.89 3.03 -13.91
C ASP A 373 -36.92 3.06 -15.04
N THR A 374 -36.44 3.30 -16.26
CA THR A 374 -36.95 2.70 -17.51
C THR A 374 -36.04 3.13 -18.66
N SER A 375 -35.01 2.31 -18.90
CA SER A 375 -34.23 2.12 -20.13
C SER A 375 -32.71 2.23 -19.96
N LYS A 376 -32.07 1.08 -20.23
CA LYS A 376 -30.65 0.83 -20.49
C LYS A 376 -29.70 0.73 -19.29
N GLU A 377 -28.90 -0.33 -19.38
CA GLU A 377 -27.82 -0.73 -18.48
C GLU A 377 -26.95 0.44 -17.97
N SER A 378 -26.68 0.40 -16.66
CA SER A 378 -25.55 1.03 -15.95
C SER A 378 -25.60 2.55 -15.67
N SER A 379 -26.71 3.02 -15.09
CA SER A 379 -26.89 4.41 -14.60
C SER A 379 -25.96 4.84 -13.44
N ILE A 380 -25.39 3.90 -12.67
CA ILE A 380 -24.44 4.22 -11.59
C ILE A 380 -23.07 4.61 -12.17
N SER A 381 -22.63 3.98 -13.27
CA SER A 381 -21.36 4.34 -13.92
C SER A 381 -21.45 5.66 -14.68
N SER A 382 -22.63 5.98 -15.25
CA SER A 382 -22.88 7.21 -15.98
C SER A 382 -23.15 8.40 -15.06
N SER A 383 -23.77 8.21 -13.89
CA SER A 383 -23.96 9.27 -12.90
C SER A 383 -22.66 9.59 -12.15
N PHE A 384 -21.84 8.59 -11.80
CA PHE A 384 -20.48 8.84 -11.30
C PHE A 384 -19.55 9.41 -12.38
N LYS A 385 -19.69 9.02 -13.65
CA LYS A 385 -19.01 9.70 -14.77
C LYS A 385 -19.51 11.12 -14.94
N SER A 386 -20.80 11.38 -14.94
CA SER A 386 -21.42 12.70 -15.12
C SER A 386 -21.04 13.65 -13.98
N PHE A 387 -21.06 13.14 -12.76
CA PHE A 387 -20.76 13.89 -11.57
C PHE A 387 -19.26 14.07 -11.32
N SER A 388 -18.44 13.03 -11.53
CA SER A 388 -16.98 13.22 -11.57
C SER A 388 -16.60 14.08 -12.77
N SER A 389 -17.29 13.99 -13.91
CA SER A 389 -17.07 14.87 -15.07
C SER A 389 -17.52 16.29 -14.81
N LYS A 390 -18.52 16.56 -13.95
CA LYS A 390 -18.89 17.92 -13.55
C LYS A 390 -17.90 18.49 -12.51
N LEU A 391 -17.50 17.70 -11.52
CA LEU A 391 -16.46 18.08 -10.54
C LEU A 391 -15.05 18.17 -11.14
N THR A 392 -14.76 17.45 -12.23
CA THR A 392 -13.51 17.59 -13.01
C THR A 392 -13.63 18.58 -14.16
N ALA A 393 -14.82 18.83 -14.73
CA ALA A 393 -15.03 19.90 -15.71
C ALA A 393 -14.89 21.28 -15.06
N GLU A 394 -15.25 21.43 -13.79
CA GLU A 394 -15.05 22.68 -13.07
C GLU A 394 -13.63 22.85 -12.49
N SER A 395 -12.71 21.87 -12.66
CA SER A 395 -11.32 22.01 -12.18
C SER A 395 -10.19 21.58 -13.13
N MET A 396 -10.44 21.07 -14.34
CA MET A 396 -9.38 20.73 -15.31
C MET A 396 -9.73 21.11 -16.75
N ALA A 397 -9.45 22.35 -17.13
CA ALA A 397 -9.29 22.69 -18.54
C ALA A 397 -8.00 22.03 -19.04
N TRP A 398 -8.05 21.24 -20.11
CA TRP A 398 -6.86 20.75 -20.81
C TRP A 398 -5.93 21.93 -21.11
N LYS A 399 -4.74 21.91 -20.53
CA LYS A 399 -3.79 23.02 -20.65
C LYS A 399 -2.77 22.70 -21.70
N THR A 400 -2.46 23.70 -22.51
CA THR A 400 -1.33 23.62 -23.41
C THR A 400 -0.04 23.67 -22.59
N PHE A 401 0.78 22.66 -22.76
CA PHE A 401 2.14 22.56 -22.25
C PHE A 401 3.15 22.81 -23.37
N GLN A 402 4.25 23.43 -22.99
CA GLN A 402 5.42 23.62 -23.83
C GLN A 402 6.67 23.45 -22.95
N PRO A 403 7.62 22.57 -23.31
CA PRO A 403 8.85 22.39 -22.55
C PRO A 403 9.74 23.63 -22.64
N SER A 404 10.72 23.74 -21.73
CA SER A 404 11.68 24.85 -21.68
C SER A 404 12.45 25.03 -23.00
N SER A 405 12.79 23.92 -23.67
CA SER A 405 13.43 23.89 -25.00
C SER A 405 12.56 24.47 -26.11
N LYS A 406 11.24 24.58 -25.86
CA LYS A 406 10.18 24.94 -26.80
C LYS A 406 10.09 23.99 -28.01
N ALA A 407 10.64 22.78 -27.91
CA ALA A 407 10.75 21.83 -29.02
C ALA A 407 9.38 21.42 -29.61
N PHE A 408 8.38 21.25 -28.75
CA PHE A 408 7.01 20.94 -29.15
C PHE A 408 5.99 21.70 -28.31
N LYS A 409 4.71 21.60 -28.67
CA LYS A 409 3.58 22.08 -27.90
C LYS A 409 2.49 21.02 -27.96
N VAL A 410 1.89 20.69 -26.82
CA VAL A 410 0.86 19.65 -26.71
C VAL A 410 -0.10 20.01 -25.57
N LYS A 411 -1.34 19.55 -25.62
CA LYS A 411 -2.28 19.71 -24.51
C LYS A 411 -2.25 18.47 -23.62
N PHE A 412 -2.10 18.65 -22.32
CA PHE A 412 -2.25 17.60 -21.33
C PHE A 412 -3.52 17.79 -20.47
N PRO A 413 -4.08 16.70 -19.91
CA PRO A 413 -5.19 16.78 -18.97
C PRO A 413 -4.78 17.44 -17.64
N THR A 414 -3.54 17.25 -17.19
CA THR A 414 -2.94 17.87 -16.00
C THR A 414 -1.56 18.43 -16.34
N THR A 415 -0.94 19.22 -15.45
CA THR A 415 0.44 19.66 -15.66
C THR A 415 1.36 18.44 -15.63
N PRO A 416 2.13 18.17 -16.69
CA PRO A 416 2.95 16.96 -16.76
C PRO A 416 4.14 17.03 -15.79
N THR A 417 4.54 15.88 -15.25
CA THR A 417 5.83 15.69 -14.59
C THR A 417 6.92 15.52 -15.65
N HIS A 418 8.13 16.00 -15.36
CA HIS A 418 9.27 15.97 -16.27
C HIS A 418 10.40 15.15 -15.66
N GLU A 419 10.87 14.15 -16.40
CA GLU A 419 12.05 13.34 -16.08
C GLU A 419 13.04 13.45 -17.24
N GLU A 420 14.33 13.57 -16.91
CA GLU A 420 15.42 13.76 -17.87
C GLU A 420 16.61 12.88 -17.47
N GLU A 421 17.14 12.10 -18.41
CA GLU A 421 18.23 11.13 -18.18
C GLU A 421 19.09 10.99 -19.45
N GLU A 422 20.39 10.68 -19.29
CA GLU A 422 21.25 10.21 -20.39
C GLU A 422 21.35 8.68 -20.36
N ILE A 423 20.86 8.03 -21.42
CA ILE A 423 20.82 6.58 -21.52
C ILE A 423 22.01 6.11 -22.35
N SER A 424 22.89 5.29 -21.76
CA SER A 424 23.95 4.58 -22.50
C SER A 424 23.31 3.54 -23.43
N MET A 425 23.63 3.63 -24.72
CA MET A 425 23.10 2.78 -25.78
C MET A 425 23.97 1.53 -26.02
N ASP A 426 25.26 1.61 -25.71
CA ASP A 426 26.22 0.53 -25.88
C ASP A 426 27.38 0.59 -24.87
N ASP A 427 28.21 -0.45 -24.88
CA ASP A 427 29.42 -0.56 -24.06
C ASP A 427 30.55 0.37 -24.55
N GLU A 428 30.41 0.99 -25.74
CA GLU A 428 31.39 1.90 -26.36
C GLU A 428 31.18 3.37 -25.96
N GLY A 429 30.11 3.67 -25.21
CA GLY A 429 29.87 4.97 -24.58
C GLY A 429 28.97 5.92 -25.37
N LEU A 430 28.23 5.44 -26.38
CA LEU A 430 27.19 6.24 -27.03
C LEU A 430 26.05 6.50 -26.06
N THR A 431 25.68 7.77 -25.89
CA THR A 431 24.58 8.18 -25.01
C THR A 431 23.45 8.83 -25.81
N ALA A 432 22.21 8.47 -25.49
CA ALA A 432 21.01 9.13 -25.97
C ALA A 432 20.42 10.00 -24.86
N HIS A 433 19.99 11.20 -25.21
CA HIS A 433 19.32 12.10 -24.27
C HIS A 433 17.82 11.80 -24.24
N TYR A 434 17.32 11.47 -23.05
CA TYR A 434 15.94 11.05 -22.80
C TYR A 434 15.21 12.11 -21.99
N GLU A 435 14.07 12.59 -22.50
CA GLU A 435 13.13 13.42 -21.75
C GLU A 435 11.74 12.78 -21.79
N ASN A 436 11.08 12.68 -20.64
CA ASN A 436 9.70 12.18 -20.55
C ASN A 436 8.80 13.20 -19.84
N TYR A 437 7.69 13.52 -20.50
CA TYR A 437 6.65 14.40 -19.99
C TYR A 437 5.37 13.60 -19.82
N GLU A 438 5.02 13.24 -18.59
CA GLU A 438 3.89 12.34 -18.32
C GLU A 438 2.79 13.02 -17.51
N SER A 439 1.55 12.60 -17.75
CA SER A 439 0.41 13.04 -16.98
C SER A 439 -0.67 11.96 -16.97
N ILE A 440 -1.44 11.90 -15.88
CA ILE A 440 -2.53 10.94 -15.74
C ILE A 440 -3.84 11.70 -15.75
N SER A 441 -4.79 11.26 -16.60
CA SER A 441 -6.14 11.82 -16.62
C SER A 441 -6.96 11.36 -15.43
N SER A 442 -8.07 12.05 -15.17
CA SER A 442 -9.04 11.66 -14.14
C SER A 442 -9.65 10.27 -14.37
N SER A 443 -9.64 9.75 -15.61
CA SER A 443 -10.08 8.38 -15.92
C SER A 443 -9.01 7.32 -15.64
N GLY A 444 -7.81 7.72 -15.21
CA GLY A 444 -6.66 6.82 -15.02
C GLY A 444 -5.98 6.44 -16.35
N THR A 445 -6.23 7.18 -17.42
CA THR A 445 -5.49 7.03 -18.69
C THR A 445 -4.21 7.85 -18.61
N GLU A 446 -3.10 7.22 -18.93
CA GLU A 446 -1.78 7.83 -18.91
C GLU A 446 -1.47 8.41 -20.29
N TYR A 447 -1.04 9.67 -20.30
CA TYR A 447 -0.62 10.41 -21.48
C TYR A 447 0.82 10.83 -21.26
N SER A 448 1.72 10.46 -22.17
CA SER A 448 3.09 10.95 -22.13
C SER A 448 3.61 11.38 -23.49
N VAL A 449 4.57 12.31 -23.48
CA VAL A 449 5.43 12.60 -24.61
C VAL A 449 6.84 12.28 -24.20
N THR A 450 7.42 11.27 -24.83
CA THR A 450 8.82 10.90 -24.64
C THR A 450 9.64 11.39 -25.84
N CYS A 451 10.71 12.09 -25.56
CA CYS A 451 11.68 12.57 -26.54
C CYS A 451 12.97 11.79 -26.33
N ILE A 452 13.49 11.17 -27.39
CA ILE A 452 14.80 10.51 -27.36
C ILE A 452 15.63 11.14 -28.47
N THR A 453 16.68 11.87 -28.09
CA THR A 453 17.63 12.46 -29.03
C THR A 453 18.82 11.51 -29.16
N TYR A 454 18.96 10.94 -30.35
CA TYR A 454 20.02 10.01 -30.69
C TYR A 454 21.31 10.74 -31.08
N PRO A 455 22.49 10.15 -30.83
CA PRO A 455 23.77 10.70 -31.26
C PRO A 455 23.87 10.74 -32.80
N SER A 456 24.73 11.61 -33.34
CA SER A 456 24.91 11.84 -34.79
C SER A 456 25.27 10.59 -35.61
N GLU A 457 25.85 9.60 -34.95
CA GLU A 457 26.30 8.32 -35.46
C GLU A 457 25.13 7.43 -35.90
N ILE A 458 23.94 7.63 -35.32
CA ILE A 458 22.73 6.89 -35.67
C ILE A 458 21.92 7.74 -36.65
N GLN A 459 21.87 7.32 -37.92
CA GLN A 459 21.11 8.04 -38.94
C GLN A 459 19.60 7.76 -38.81
N LEU A 460 18.93 8.51 -37.93
CA LEU A 460 17.50 8.31 -37.64
C LEU A 460 16.61 8.56 -38.87
N ASP A 461 17.07 9.39 -39.82
CA ASP A 461 16.38 9.66 -41.08
C ASP A 461 16.36 8.46 -42.04
N GLU A 462 17.19 7.43 -41.84
CA GLU A 462 17.14 6.19 -42.64
C GLU A 462 16.20 5.14 -42.05
N ILE A 463 15.84 5.27 -40.76
CA ILE A 463 15.03 4.31 -40.03
C ILE A 463 13.54 4.60 -40.27
N GLU A 464 12.77 3.57 -40.62
CA GLU A 464 11.32 3.69 -40.72
C GLU A 464 10.69 3.71 -39.32
N PRO A 465 9.75 4.64 -39.02
CA PRO A 465 9.09 4.72 -37.70
C PRO A 465 8.48 3.39 -37.23
N ARG A 466 8.11 2.52 -38.17
CA ARG A 466 7.52 1.21 -37.92
C ARG A 466 8.50 0.22 -37.27
N GLU A 467 9.80 0.33 -37.52
CA GLU A 467 10.80 -0.57 -36.90
C GLU A 467 10.78 -0.44 -35.38
N PHE A 468 10.63 0.78 -34.86
CA PHE A 468 10.45 1.02 -33.43
C PHE A 468 9.18 0.38 -32.85
N VAL A 469 8.12 0.26 -33.65
CA VAL A 469 6.88 -0.41 -33.22
C VAL A 469 7.12 -1.91 -33.07
N ASP A 470 7.84 -2.50 -34.02
CA ASP A 470 8.17 -3.93 -34.01
C ASP A 470 9.06 -4.26 -32.80
N ASP A 471 10.04 -3.41 -32.48
CA ASP A 471 10.86 -3.53 -31.27
C ASP A 471 10.03 -3.47 -29.98
N MET A 472 9.09 -2.51 -29.89
CA MET A 472 8.19 -2.37 -28.73
C MET A 472 7.27 -3.58 -28.54
N VAL A 473 6.86 -4.23 -29.63
CA VAL A 473 6.09 -5.48 -29.56
C VAL A 473 7.00 -6.62 -29.11
N ALA A 474 8.25 -6.68 -29.59
CA ALA A 474 9.20 -7.73 -29.23
C ALA A 474 9.68 -7.67 -27.77
N THR A 475 9.65 -6.49 -27.12
CA THR A 475 10.10 -6.31 -25.72
C THR A 475 9.34 -7.20 -24.72
N SER A 476 8.11 -7.65 -25.03
CA SER A 476 7.32 -8.51 -24.14
C SER A 476 6.51 -9.54 -24.91
N SER A 477 6.67 -10.81 -24.57
CA SER A 477 5.95 -11.94 -25.19
C SER A 477 4.41 -11.89 -25.03
N GLY A 478 3.90 -10.97 -24.20
CA GLY A 478 2.47 -10.72 -24.01
C GLY A 478 1.89 -9.58 -24.86
N ASN A 479 2.71 -8.85 -25.63
CA ASN A 479 2.27 -7.75 -26.48
C ASN A 479 1.72 -8.29 -27.81
N LYS A 480 0.55 -7.81 -28.20
CA LYS A 480 -0.05 -8.10 -29.51
C LYS A 480 -0.35 -6.80 -30.23
N LEU A 481 0.27 -6.60 -31.40
CA LEU A 481 -0.08 -5.50 -32.29
C LEU A 481 -1.51 -5.70 -32.81
N ILE A 482 -2.35 -4.69 -32.64
CA ILE A 482 -3.75 -4.69 -33.07
C ILE A 482 -3.91 -3.91 -34.37
N SER A 483 -3.26 -2.74 -34.48
CA SER A 483 -3.25 -1.92 -35.69
C SER A 483 -1.97 -1.10 -35.76
N SER A 484 -1.53 -0.80 -36.98
CA SER A 484 -0.43 0.13 -37.28
C SER A 484 -0.76 0.82 -38.60
N GLU A 485 -0.67 2.14 -38.64
CA GLU A 485 -1.01 2.98 -39.78
C GLU A 485 0.03 4.09 -39.93
N ASN A 486 0.64 4.17 -41.11
CA ASN A 486 1.58 5.24 -41.41
C ASN A 486 0.83 6.57 -41.55
N THR A 487 1.39 7.62 -40.97
CA THR A 487 0.80 8.96 -40.95
C THR A 487 1.89 10.03 -41.04
N TYR A 488 1.50 11.30 -40.97
CA TYR A 488 2.42 12.43 -41.00
C TYR A 488 2.01 13.47 -39.96
N VAL A 489 3.02 14.11 -39.35
CA VAL A 489 2.83 15.29 -38.51
C VAL A 489 3.61 16.42 -39.15
N GLY A 490 2.90 17.35 -39.79
CA GLY A 490 3.53 18.32 -40.67
C GLY A 490 4.18 17.62 -41.87
N LYS A 491 5.46 17.90 -42.12
CA LYS A 491 6.29 17.20 -43.12
C LYS A 491 6.99 15.93 -42.61
N HIS A 492 6.83 15.57 -41.33
CA HIS A 492 7.60 14.50 -40.69
C HIS A 492 6.85 13.16 -40.73
N ARG A 493 7.59 12.08 -41.02
CA ARG A 493 7.06 10.71 -41.02
C ARG A 493 6.62 10.32 -39.60
N ALA A 494 5.46 9.69 -39.50
CA ALA A 494 4.92 9.21 -38.25
C ALA A 494 4.20 7.87 -38.44
N VAL A 495 3.99 7.14 -37.35
CA VAL A 495 3.18 5.92 -37.33
C VAL A 495 2.25 5.94 -36.13
N ASP A 496 0.96 5.73 -36.37
CA ASP A 496 -0.05 5.49 -35.34
C ASP A 496 -0.18 3.99 -35.14
N PHE A 497 -0.19 3.53 -33.90
CA PHE A 497 -0.34 2.12 -33.62
C PHE A 497 -1.13 1.85 -32.34
N LEU A 498 -1.62 0.62 -32.24
CA LEU A 498 -2.33 0.12 -31.08
C LEU A 498 -1.74 -1.23 -30.69
N ILE A 499 -1.15 -1.30 -29.51
CA ILE A 499 -0.68 -2.55 -28.91
C ILE A 499 -1.63 -2.93 -27.77
N LYS A 500 -2.05 -4.19 -27.75
CA LYS A 500 -2.71 -4.79 -26.60
C LYS A 500 -1.66 -5.53 -25.78
N SER A 501 -1.42 -5.07 -24.55
CA SER A 501 -0.62 -5.79 -23.56
C SER A 501 -1.52 -6.69 -22.69
N LYS A 502 -0.92 -7.38 -21.72
CA LYS A 502 -1.63 -8.37 -20.87
C LYS A 502 -2.79 -7.75 -20.08
N PHE A 503 -2.67 -6.50 -19.65
CA PHE A 503 -3.66 -5.82 -18.79
C PHE A 503 -4.09 -4.43 -19.28
N SER A 504 -3.40 -3.84 -20.27
CA SER A 504 -3.65 -2.50 -20.80
C SER A 504 -3.59 -2.47 -22.33
N TYR A 505 -4.03 -1.34 -22.89
CA TYR A 505 -3.90 -0.99 -24.30
C TYR A 505 -3.02 0.24 -24.40
N MET A 506 -2.14 0.28 -25.40
CA MET A 506 -1.25 1.41 -25.68
C MET A 506 -1.58 1.90 -27.10
N LYS A 507 -2.10 3.12 -27.19
CA LYS A 507 -2.49 3.73 -28.46
C LYS A 507 -1.65 4.96 -28.70
N ASP A 508 -0.63 4.79 -29.52
CA ASP A 508 0.52 5.68 -29.51
C ASP A 508 0.83 6.19 -30.92
N ARG A 509 1.65 7.23 -30.98
CA ARG A 509 2.22 7.78 -32.21
C ARG A 509 3.73 7.96 -32.06
N ILE A 510 4.49 7.44 -33.00
CA ILE A 510 5.92 7.76 -33.14
C ILE A 510 6.09 8.77 -34.26
N ILE A 511 6.95 9.77 -34.06
CA ILE A 511 7.29 10.82 -35.02
C ILE A 511 8.83 10.94 -35.03
N LEU A 512 9.43 10.94 -36.22
CA LEU A 512 10.88 11.12 -36.37
C LEU A 512 11.18 12.51 -36.94
N VAL A 513 12.05 13.26 -36.26
CA VAL A 513 12.39 14.65 -36.60
C VAL A 513 13.90 14.85 -36.45
N GLY A 514 14.65 14.81 -37.55
CA GLY A 514 16.10 14.82 -37.50
C GLY A 514 16.60 13.68 -36.62
N GLN A 515 17.38 13.99 -35.58
CA GLN A 515 17.91 12.99 -34.64
C GLN A 515 17.01 12.73 -33.42
N THR A 516 15.81 13.30 -33.37
CA THR A 516 14.90 13.12 -32.23
C THR A 516 13.69 12.26 -32.61
N LYS A 517 13.47 11.21 -31.83
CA LYS A 517 12.23 10.43 -31.83
C LYS A 517 11.28 10.99 -30.78
N TYR A 518 10.08 11.38 -31.21
CA TYR A 518 8.97 11.72 -30.33
C TYR A 518 8.00 10.54 -30.27
N LEU A 519 7.72 10.05 -29.06
CA LEU A 519 6.70 9.04 -28.79
C LEU A 519 5.58 9.69 -27.97
N LEU A 520 4.41 9.84 -28.58
CA LEU A 520 3.20 10.24 -27.89
C LEU A 520 2.48 8.97 -27.45
N MET A 521 2.51 8.68 -26.16
CA MET A 521 1.94 7.47 -25.59
C MET A 521 0.58 7.74 -24.95
N VAL A 522 -0.41 6.88 -25.23
CA VAL A 522 -1.68 6.85 -24.52
C VAL A 522 -1.97 5.44 -24.02
N SER A 523 -1.67 5.20 -22.74
CA SER A 523 -1.86 3.89 -22.09
C SER A 523 -3.15 3.88 -21.26
N TYR A 524 -4.02 2.90 -21.50
CA TYR A 524 -5.33 2.82 -20.86
C TYR A 524 -5.77 1.38 -20.52
N LEU A 525 -6.61 1.26 -19.48
CA LEU A 525 -7.30 0.02 -19.15
C LEU A 525 -8.62 -0.08 -19.92
N LYS A 526 -9.13 -1.32 -20.07
CA LYS A 526 -10.42 -1.54 -20.73
C LYS A 526 -11.53 -0.78 -19.99
N GLY A 527 -12.15 0.19 -20.65
CA GLY A 527 -13.22 1.03 -20.09
C GLY A 527 -12.81 2.44 -19.65
N THR A 528 -11.51 2.76 -19.59
CA THR A 528 -11.02 4.12 -19.25
C THR A 528 -10.74 5.00 -20.46
N TYR A 529 -10.69 4.42 -21.66
CA TYR A 529 -10.46 5.12 -22.93
C TYR A 529 -11.59 6.09 -23.26
N ASP A 530 -11.22 7.33 -23.55
CA ASP A 530 -12.11 8.34 -24.12
C ASP A 530 -11.56 8.81 -25.48
N LYS A 531 -12.38 8.64 -26.53
CA LYS A 531 -12.00 8.97 -27.91
C LYS A 531 -11.80 10.47 -28.12
N LYS A 532 -12.52 11.33 -27.40
CA LYS A 532 -12.40 12.80 -27.50
C LYS A 532 -11.10 13.27 -26.84
N ASP A 533 -10.76 12.71 -25.68
CA ASP A 533 -9.53 13.04 -24.96
C ASP A 533 -8.29 12.55 -25.72
N TYR A 534 -8.32 11.33 -26.25
CA TYR A 534 -7.28 10.83 -27.16
C TYR A 534 -7.04 11.80 -28.32
N ARG A 535 -8.12 12.20 -29.03
CA ARG A 535 -8.02 13.15 -30.14
C ARG A 535 -7.49 14.51 -29.70
N ARG A 536 -7.88 14.97 -28.51
CA ARG A 536 -7.45 16.26 -27.95
C ARG A 536 -5.97 16.25 -27.63
N PHE A 537 -5.42 15.14 -27.13
CA PHE A 537 -3.99 14.97 -26.92
C PHE A 537 -3.25 14.89 -28.27
N ILE A 538 -3.55 13.85 -29.06
CA ILE A 538 -2.76 13.49 -30.23
C ILE A 538 -2.78 14.57 -31.33
N ASN A 539 -3.91 15.23 -31.56
CA ASN A 539 -4.04 16.27 -32.58
C ASN A 539 -3.57 17.65 -32.08
N SER A 540 -3.29 17.80 -30.78
CA SER A 540 -2.78 19.07 -30.24
C SER A 540 -1.27 19.18 -30.30
N PHE A 541 -0.59 18.08 -30.63
CA PHE A 541 0.86 18.06 -30.76
C PHE A 541 1.30 18.82 -32.01
N SER A 542 2.21 19.76 -31.84
CA SER A 542 2.82 20.53 -32.91
C SER A 542 4.30 20.78 -32.61
N LEU A 543 5.16 20.69 -33.62
CA LEU A 543 6.59 20.95 -33.52
C LEU A 543 6.89 22.45 -33.72
N LYS A 544 8.04 22.92 -33.23
CA LYS A 544 8.46 24.33 -33.23
C LYS A 544 8.60 24.97 -34.62
N SER A 545 8.59 24.20 -35.72
CA SER A 545 8.97 24.69 -37.06
C SER A 545 7.83 24.70 -38.09
N GLU A 546 6.64 25.18 -37.71
CA GLU A 546 5.57 25.49 -38.68
C GLU A 546 4.90 26.85 -38.36
N ASN A 547 5.71 27.90 -38.39
CA ASN A 547 5.28 29.23 -38.83
C ASN A 547 6.19 29.68 -39.97
#